data_AF-A0A948T016-F1
#
_entry.id   AF-A0A948T016-F1
#
_cell.length_a   1.000
_cell.length_b   1.000
_cell.length_c   1.000
_cell.angle_alpha   90.00
_cell.angle_beta   90.00
_cell.angle_gamma   90.00
#
_symmetry.space_group_name_H-M   'P 1'
#
loop_
_entity.id
_entity.type
_entity.pdbx_description
1 polymer ?
#
loop_
_entity_poly.entity_id
_entity_poly.type
_entity_poly.pdbx_seq_one_letter_code
_entity_poly.pdbx_strand_id
1 'polypeptide(L)'
;MAFTFANHAGRAVLVDGDKYHDIEAVSGGAVPSDPMAALAHGDKPHDLQKKVAGRTPDGTVNPAQLGAPSPTPQKVFGIGLNYKTHAAESNMDVPDNPVVFAKFSSCICAPNSDIELRSNGVDYEGEIVVIIGKGGKD
;
A
#
# COMPACT_ATOMS: atom_id res chain seq x y z
N MET A 1 10.32 15.39 3.92
CA MET A 1 10.09 15.14 2.48
C MET A 1 9.36 13.82 2.39
N ALA A 2 8.18 13.76 1.75
CA ALA A 2 7.47 12.49 1.62
C ALA A 2 8.34 11.43 0.91
N PHE A 3 8.10 10.16 1.18
CA PHE A 3 8.76 9.06 0.49
C PHE A 3 7.76 8.36 -0.42
N THR A 4 8.26 7.77 -1.50
CA THR A 4 7.47 6.89 -2.37
C THR A 4 7.98 5.47 -2.16
N PHE A 5 7.08 4.56 -1.82
CA PHE A 5 7.42 3.18 -1.48
C PHE A 5 6.75 2.22 -2.45
N ALA A 6 7.47 1.18 -2.83
CA ALA A 6 6.92 0.08 -3.60
C ALA A 6 7.41 -1.27 -3.08
N ASN A 7 6.58 -2.29 -3.29
CA ASN A 7 7.02 -3.68 -3.29
C ASN A 7 7.37 -4.05 -4.74
N HIS A 8 8.66 -4.15 -5.05
CA HIS A 8 9.16 -4.49 -6.38
C HIS A 8 9.89 -5.84 -6.32
N ALA A 9 9.38 -6.82 -7.07
CA ALA A 9 9.86 -8.21 -7.07
C ALA A 9 9.94 -8.84 -5.67
N GLY A 10 9.00 -8.50 -4.77
CA GLY A 10 8.96 -9.00 -3.39
C GLY A 10 9.85 -8.22 -2.41
N ARG A 11 10.49 -7.14 -2.85
CA ARG A 11 11.40 -6.32 -2.04
C ARG A 11 10.87 -4.89 -1.86
N ALA A 12 11.05 -4.36 -0.66
CA ALA A 12 10.78 -2.98 -0.29
C ALA A 12 11.79 -2.05 -0.95
N VAL A 13 11.28 -1.11 -1.74
CA VAL A 13 12.11 -0.12 -2.45
C VAL A 13 11.56 1.29 -2.24
N LEU A 14 12.46 2.27 -2.26
CA LEU A 14 12.14 3.69 -2.37
C LEU A 14 12.17 4.09 -3.84
N VAL A 15 11.17 4.84 -4.29
CA VAL A 15 11.01 5.24 -5.70
C VAL A 15 11.33 6.71 -5.86
N ASP A 16 12.13 7.03 -6.88
CA ASP A 16 12.45 8.39 -7.32
C ASP A 16 12.27 8.48 -8.84
N GLY A 17 11.17 9.11 -9.27
CA GLY A 17 10.73 9.08 -10.67
C GLY A 17 10.41 7.64 -11.12
N ASP A 18 11.12 7.16 -12.15
CA ASP A 18 11.04 5.79 -12.65
C ASP A 18 12.08 4.86 -12.05
N LYS A 19 12.95 5.36 -11.15
CA LYS A 19 14.03 4.59 -10.54
C LYS A 19 13.66 4.07 -9.18
N TYR A 20 14.28 2.97 -8.78
CA TYR A 20 14.14 2.45 -7.43
C TYR A 20 15.48 2.27 -6.74
N HIS A 21 15.42 2.34 -5.41
CA HIS A 21 16.52 2.12 -4.49
C HIS A 21 16.07 1.11 -3.45
N ASP A 22 16.78 -0.01 -3.35
CA ASP A 22 16.47 -1.07 -2.40
C ASP A 22 16.65 -0.56 -0.96
N ILE A 23 15.62 -0.68 -0.12
CA ILE A 23 15.63 -0.06 1.21
C ILE A 23 16.67 -0.69 2.14
N GLU A 24 16.98 -1.97 1.95
CA GLU A 24 18.00 -2.69 2.70
C GLU A 24 19.39 -2.21 2.30
N ALA A 25 19.62 -2.02 1.00
CA ALA A 25 20.87 -1.46 0.50
C ALA A 25 21.08 0.00 0.95
N VAL A 26 20.04 0.86 0.86
CA VAL A 26 20.11 2.27 1.29
C VAL A 26 20.33 2.39 2.80
N SER A 27 19.81 1.44 3.59
CA SER A 27 19.96 1.42 5.03
C SER A 27 21.23 0.73 5.54
N GLY A 28 22.00 0.09 4.66
CA GLY A 28 23.15 -0.74 5.07
C GLY A 28 22.72 -1.94 5.93
N GLY A 29 21.54 -2.52 5.66
CA GLY A 29 20.98 -3.66 6.39
C GLY A 29 20.18 -3.31 7.65
N ALA A 30 20.04 -2.02 8.01
CA ALA A 30 19.30 -1.58 9.19
C ALA A 30 17.77 -1.58 9.03
N VAL A 31 17.28 -1.73 7.80
CA VAL A 31 15.88 -1.93 7.43
C VAL A 31 15.82 -3.12 6.48
N PRO A 32 15.04 -4.17 6.79
CA PRO A 32 14.98 -5.36 5.94
C PRO A 32 14.28 -5.06 4.62
N SER A 33 14.56 -5.88 3.60
CA SER A 33 13.92 -5.77 2.30
C SER A 33 12.50 -6.31 2.25
N ASP A 34 12.01 -7.00 3.28
CA ASP A 34 10.62 -7.45 3.34
C ASP A 34 9.67 -6.24 3.46
N PRO A 35 8.64 -6.10 2.60
CA PRO A 35 7.74 -4.94 2.62
C PRO A 35 7.03 -4.70 3.96
N MET A 36 6.55 -5.76 4.60
CA MET A 36 5.84 -5.63 5.87
C MET A 36 6.78 -5.18 6.98
N ALA A 37 7.97 -5.78 7.05
CA ALA A 37 8.98 -5.45 8.05
C ALA A 37 9.56 -4.05 7.84
N ALA A 38 9.75 -3.61 6.59
CA ALA A 38 10.19 -2.26 6.26
C ALA A 38 9.18 -1.19 6.70
N LEU A 39 7.89 -1.42 6.45
CA LEU A 39 6.80 -0.51 6.87
C LEU A 39 6.67 -0.44 8.40
N ALA A 40 7.00 -1.52 9.12
CA ALA A 40 6.98 -1.56 10.57
C ALA A 40 8.14 -0.77 11.24
N HIS A 41 9.05 -0.19 10.47
CA HIS A 41 10.19 0.58 10.98
C HIS A 41 9.91 2.09 11.16
N GLY A 42 8.64 2.46 11.32
CA GLY A 42 8.23 3.82 11.68
C GLY A 42 8.72 4.85 10.67
N ASP A 43 9.42 5.88 11.14
CA ASP A 43 9.89 6.99 10.29
C ASP A 43 11.14 6.64 9.46
N LYS A 44 11.74 5.45 9.63
CA LYS A 44 12.98 5.09 8.91
C LYS A 44 12.85 5.20 7.38
N PRO A 45 11.78 4.74 6.69
CA PRO A 45 11.64 4.93 5.25
C PRO A 45 11.69 6.41 4.83
N HIS A 46 11.10 7.30 5.64
CA HIS A 46 11.14 8.74 5.41
C HIS A 46 12.57 9.29 5.52
N ASP A 47 13.34 8.83 6.50
CA ASP A 47 14.73 9.22 6.67
C ASP A 47 15.64 8.66 5.57
N LEU A 48 15.38 7.44 5.11
CA LEU A 48 16.12 6.81 4.03
C LEU A 48 15.85 7.47 2.68
N GLN A 49 14.65 7.98 2.43
CA GLN A 49 14.35 8.75 1.22
C GLN A 49 15.27 9.96 1.06
N LYS A 50 15.67 10.61 2.15
CA LYS A 50 16.61 11.75 2.12
C LYS A 50 18.00 11.34 1.62
N LYS A 51 18.35 10.05 1.72
CA LYS A 51 19.63 9.48 1.26
C LYS A 51 19.59 8.98 -0.19
N VAL A 52 18.42 8.98 -0.82
CA VAL A 52 18.24 8.54 -2.21
C VAL A 52 18.79 9.59 -3.19
N ALA A 53 18.64 10.87 -2.88
CA ALA A 53 19.12 11.96 -3.74
C ALA A 53 20.63 11.84 -4.03
N GLY A 54 20.99 11.70 -5.30
CA GLY A 54 22.37 11.56 -5.76
C GLY A 54 22.99 10.17 -5.58
N ARG A 55 22.25 9.18 -5.04
CA ARG A 55 22.68 7.78 -5.03
C ARG A 55 22.44 7.16 -6.41
N THR A 56 23.32 6.28 -6.86
CA THR A 56 23.06 5.44 -8.04
C THR A 56 21.84 4.55 -7.79
N PRO A 57 20.85 4.53 -8.70
CA PRO A 57 19.68 3.66 -8.56
C PRO A 57 20.05 2.18 -8.70
N ASP A 58 19.34 1.31 -7.98
CA ASP A 58 19.54 -0.14 -8.08
C ASP A 58 18.81 -0.72 -9.31
N GLY A 59 17.89 0.05 -9.90
CA GLY A 59 17.23 -0.28 -11.16
C GLY A 59 16.15 0.74 -11.55
N THR A 60 15.36 0.35 -12.56
CA THR A 60 14.16 1.08 -13.00
C THR A 60 12.94 0.26 -12.59
N VAL A 61 11.89 0.92 -12.10
CA VAL A 61 10.65 0.27 -11.70
C VAL A 61 10.02 -0.41 -12.91
N ASN A 62 9.90 -1.73 -12.82
CA ASN A 62 9.13 -2.52 -13.78
C ASN A 62 7.71 -2.76 -13.24
N PRO A 63 6.66 -2.20 -13.87
CA PRO A 63 5.27 -2.38 -13.43
C PRO A 63 4.81 -3.84 -13.32
N ALA A 64 5.36 -4.73 -14.15
CA ALA A 64 5.03 -6.16 -14.12
C ALA A 64 5.57 -6.89 -12.89
N GLN A 65 6.50 -6.27 -12.14
CA GLN A 65 7.08 -6.80 -10.92
C GLN A 65 6.54 -6.12 -9.65
N LEU A 66 5.59 -5.20 -9.78
CA LEU A 66 4.97 -4.56 -8.63
C LEU A 66 4.05 -5.54 -7.91
N GLY A 67 4.26 -5.69 -6.60
CA GLY A 67 3.32 -6.34 -5.69
C GLY A 67 2.51 -5.32 -4.88
N ALA A 68 1.61 -5.81 -4.03
CA ALA A 68 0.97 -4.97 -3.03
C ALA A 68 2.03 -4.36 -2.09
N PRO A 69 2.00 -3.04 -1.81
CA PRO A 69 2.94 -2.40 -0.88
C PRO A 69 2.90 -2.99 0.54
N SER A 70 1.71 -3.44 0.98
CA SER A 70 1.49 -4.20 2.21
C SER A 70 0.87 -5.54 1.85
N PRO A 71 1.66 -6.59 1.55
CA PRO A 71 1.15 -7.84 0.97
C PRO A 71 0.39 -8.74 1.97
N THR A 72 0.70 -8.67 3.27
CA THR A 72 0.13 -9.55 4.29
C THR A 72 -0.29 -8.81 5.56
N PRO A 73 -1.18 -7.80 5.46
CA PRO A 73 -1.65 -7.03 6.61
C PRO A 73 -2.42 -7.90 7.61
N GLN A 74 -2.16 -7.74 8.91
CA GLN A 74 -2.86 -8.49 9.96
C GLN A 74 -4.33 -8.10 10.12
N LYS A 75 -4.66 -6.85 9.80
CA LYS A 75 -6.02 -6.28 9.88
C LYS A 75 -6.26 -5.41 8.66
N VAL A 76 -7.39 -5.60 7.98
CA VAL A 76 -7.80 -4.78 6.83
C VAL A 76 -9.24 -4.34 7.06
N PHE A 77 -9.45 -3.03 7.08
CA PHE A 77 -10.75 -2.41 7.31
C PHE A 77 -11.19 -1.69 6.04
N GLY A 78 -12.35 -2.06 5.51
CA GLY A 78 -13.07 -1.31 4.48
C GLY A 78 -14.06 -0.34 5.13
N ILE A 79 -14.28 0.80 4.49
CA ILE A 79 -15.19 1.86 4.98
C ILE A 79 -16.28 2.10 3.94
N GLY A 80 -17.48 1.60 4.22
CA GLY A 80 -18.62 1.77 3.34
C GLY A 80 -19.22 3.18 3.42
N LEU A 81 -19.85 3.61 2.32
CA LEU A 81 -20.62 4.86 2.24
C LEU A 81 -19.84 6.12 2.68
N ASN A 82 -18.53 6.14 2.49
CA ASN A 82 -17.66 7.24 2.93
C ASN A 82 -17.54 8.38 1.91
N TYR A 83 -18.37 8.37 0.87
CA TYR A 83 -18.53 9.43 -0.12
C TYR A 83 -20.01 9.75 -0.27
N LYS A 84 -20.41 11.01 -0.06
CA LYS A 84 -21.83 11.43 -0.12
C LYS A 84 -22.47 11.12 -1.47
N THR A 85 -21.71 11.26 -2.55
CA THR A 85 -22.16 10.95 -3.91
C THR A 85 -22.44 9.47 -4.10
N HIS A 86 -21.61 8.60 -3.52
CA HIS A 86 -21.81 7.16 -3.57
C HIS A 86 -23.02 6.71 -2.73
N ALA A 87 -23.24 7.30 -1.55
CA ALA A 87 -24.44 7.04 -0.77
C ALA A 87 -25.73 7.41 -1.53
N ALA A 88 -25.73 8.57 -2.21
CA ALA A 88 -26.84 8.99 -3.06
C ALA A 88 -27.09 8.03 -4.24
N GLU A 89 -26.02 7.55 -4.90
CA GLU A 89 -26.10 6.55 -5.97
C GLU A 89 -26.73 5.23 -5.49
N SER A 90 -26.38 4.79 -4.29
CA SER A 90 -26.95 3.59 -3.67
C SER A 90 -28.36 3.76 -3.12
N ASN A 91 -28.95 4.97 -3.19
CA ASN A 91 -30.21 5.34 -2.50
C ASN A 91 -30.16 5.01 -1.00
N MET A 92 -29.02 5.25 -0.36
CA MET A 92 -28.80 5.03 1.07
C MET A 92 -28.58 6.37 1.78
N ASP A 93 -29.03 6.46 3.03
CA ASP A 93 -28.74 7.62 3.87
C ASP A 93 -27.25 7.69 4.21
N VAL A 94 -26.73 8.91 4.40
CA VAL A 94 -25.38 9.11 4.89
C VAL A 94 -25.31 8.62 6.34
N PRO A 95 -24.42 7.68 6.69
CA PRO A 95 -24.39 7.11 8.01
C PRO A 95 -23.83 8.11 9.04
N ASP A 96 -24.40 8.10 10.26
CA ASP A 96 -23.93 8.96 11.37
C ASP A 96 -22.55 8.56 11.92
N ASN A 97 -22.12 7.31 11.65
CA ASN A 97 -20.84 6.77 12.06
C ASN A 97 -20.23 5.96 10.90
N PRO A 98 -18.89 5.81 10.83
CA PRO A 98 -18.26 5.02 9.78
C PRO A 98 -18.78 3.58 9.73
N VAL A 99 -19.18 3.12 8.54
CA VAL A 99 -19.55 1.72 8.31
C VAL A 99 -18.27 0.91 8.09
N VAL A 100 -17.82 0.22 9.14
CA VAL A 100 -16.55 -0.53 9.12
C VAL A 100 -16.83 -2.02 8.87
N PHE A 101 -16.13 -2.59 7.90
CA PHE A 101 -16.14 -4.04 7.64
C PHE A 101 -14.72 -4.56 7.38
N ALA A 102 -14.55 -5.87 7.31
CA ALA A 102 -13.26 -6.49 7.04
C ALA A 102 -13.16 -6.97 5.58
N LYS A 103 -11.99 -6.79 4.97
CA LYS A 103 -11.55 -7.56 3.80
C LYS A 103 -10.51 -8.57 4.29
N PHE A 104 -10.58 -9.83 3.86
CA PHE A 104 -9.60 -10.81 4.33
C PHE A 104 -8.24 -10.58 3.69
N SER A 105 -7.16 -10.65 4.47
CA SER A 105 -5.79 -10.45 3.93
C SER A 105 -5.45 -11.37 2.77
N SER A 106 -6.09 -12.54 2.67
CA SER A 106 -5.92 -13.49 1.58
C SER A 106 -6.41 -12.97 0.22
N CYS A 107 -7.19 -11.88 0.18
CA CYS A 107 -7.66 -11.27 -1.08
C CYS A 107 -6.79 -10.10 -1.56
N ILE A 108 -5.68 -9.78 -0.88
CA ILE A 108 -4.75 -8.74 -1.33
C ILE A 108 -3.87 -9.29 -2.45
N CYS A 109 -3.79 -8.57 -3.57
CA CYS A 109 -3.03 -8.97 -4.76
C CYS A 109 -2.22 -7.81 -5.35
N ALA A 110 -1.42 -8.09 -6.37
CA ALA A 110 -0.68 -7.08 -7.12
C ALA A 110 -1.63 -6.17 -7.91
N PRO A 111 -1.23 -4.93 -8.25
CA PRO A 111 -2.10 -3.97 -8.93
C PRO A 111 -2.59 -4.41 -10.32
N ASN A 112 -1.87 -5.32 -10.98
CA ASN A 112 -2.20 -5.84 -12.32
C ASN A 112 -2.54 -7.33 -12.30
N SER A 113 -2.97 -7.87 -11.15
CA SER A 113 -3.42 -9.26 -11.07
C SER A 113 -4.73 -9.45 -11.82
N ASP A 114 -4.84 -10.56 -12.57
CA ASP A 114 -6.12 -10.98 -13.13
C ASP A 114 -7.11 -11.32 -12.01
N ILE A 115 -8.34 -10.80 -12.13
CA ILE A 115 -9.42 -11.05 -11.18
C ILE A 115 -10.43 -12.00 -11.82
N GLU A 116 -10.61 -13.18 -11.22
CA GLU A 116 -11.64 -14.12 -11.66
C GLU A 116 -13.02 -13.66 -11.17
N LEU A 117 -13.91 -13.35 -12.12
CA LEU A 117 -15.29 -12.96 -11.81
C LEU A 117 -16.12 -14.20 -11.44
N ARG A 118 -16.62 -14.26 -10.20
CA ARG A 118 -17.39 -15.40 -9.68
C ARG A 118 -18.90 -15.20 -9.73
N SER A 119 -19.39 -14.04 -10.17
CA SER A 119 -20.82 -13.75 -10.32
C SER A 119 -21.05 -12.63 -11.34
N ASN A 120 -22.30 -12.43 -11.74
CA ASN A 120 -22.72 -11.31 -12.60
C ASN A 120 -22.92 -9.99 -11.81
N GLY A 121 -22.74 -10.00 -10.49
CA GLY A 121 -22.90 -8.83 -9.62
C GLY A 121 -21.58 -8.30 -9.09
N VAL A 122 -20.46 -8.62 -9.74
CA VAL A 122 -19.16 -8.06 -9.39
C VAL A 122 -19.11 -6.62 -9.90
N ASP A 123 -18.80 -5.69 -8.99
CA ASP A 123 -18.68 -4.26 -9.27
C ASP A 123 -17.30 -3.73 -8.83
N TYR A 124 -16.95 -2.53 -9.28
CA TYR A 124 -15.68 -1.88 -8.97
C TYR A 124 -15.88 -0.68 -8.03
N GLU A 125 -14.91 -0.47 -7.14
CA GLU A 125 -14.87 0.69 -6.24
C GLU A 125 -13.46 1.31 -6.27
N GLY A 126 -13.40 2.59 -6.62
CA GLY A 126 -12.16 3.37 -6.55
C GLY A 126 -11.95 3.93 -5.16
N GLU A 127 -10.94 3.43 -4.45
CA GLU A 127 -10.69 3.79 -3.04
C GLU A 127 -9.27 4.31 -2.80
N ILE A 128 -9.12 5.13 -1.74
CA ILE A 128 -7.81 5.46 -1.18
C ILE A 128 -7.47 4.42 -0.11
N VAL A 129 -6.31 3.78 -0.24
CA VAL A 129 -5.79 2.86 0.76
C VAL A 129 -4.83 3.59 1.70
N VAL A 130 -5.03 3.42 3.01
CA VAL A 130 -4.13 3.91 4.06
C VAL A 130 -3.44 2.73 4.74
N ILE A 131 -2.11 2.78 4.83
CA ILE A 131 -1.30 1.78 5.53
C ILE A 131 -0.82 2.39 6.85
N ILE A 132 -1.06 1.69 7.96
CA ILE A 132 -0.67 2.14 9.30
C ILE A 132 0.76 1.69 9.61
N GLY A 133 1.71 2.62 9.64
CA GLY A 133 3.12 2.33 9.96
C GLY A 133 3.42 2.21 11.45
N LYS A 134 2.60 2.80 12.32
CA LYS A 134 2.72 2.73 13.78
C LYS A 134 1.36 2.48 14.42
N GLY A 135 1.20 1.36 15.09
CA GLY A 135 -0.02 1.03 15.83
C GLY A 135 -0.17 1.82 17.13
N GLY A 136 -1.33 1.68 17.76
CA GLY A 136 -1.64 2.34 19.01
C GLY A 136 -3.05 2.00 19.50
N LYS A 137 -3.38 2.52 20.67
CA LYS A 137 -4.72 2.64 21.24
C LYS A 137 -4.75 3.91 22.08
N ASP A 138 -5.93 4.45 22.31
CA ASP A 138 -6.14 5.54 23.28
C ASP A 138 -5.98 5.04 24.73
#